data_AF-A0A829W798-F1
#
_entry.id   AF-A0A829W798-F1
#
_cell.length_a   1.000
_cell.length_b   1.000
_cell.length_c   1.000
_cell.angle_alpha   90.00
_cell.angle_beta   90.00
_cell.angle_gamma   90.00
#
_symmetry.space_group_name_H-M   'P 1'
#
loop_
_entity.id
_entity.type
_entity.pdbx_description
1 polymer ?
#
loop_
_entity_poly.entity_id
_entity_poly.type
_entity_poly.pdbx_seq_one_letter_code
_entity_poly.pdbx_strand_id
1 'polypeptide(L)'
;MEDIILADSVMDHVHGAAVHGTMLYEDGRNGSDLPVFHNITIENIIAHGGDYGIFLEAFDEVPVTGLTLRNIRIDGVVRPMRSMNWKEPVVDDVIINGKSFPRPGGVRILGVPVNGETVKAEARACGGAMDFMYSWQTSTDGAAWKQAGQGERFPVPGTADLIRVTVTDHKGNTETSHEYRVFPKGLSGSDWGYEWQRLYCRGMWEFPGAIPADAVITREQLAGMLLPLADPALRWGGEDGEACSEALRIAVGNGFIALERRPWPDGHVSLLRPDGHVTRQEMATVAMQACGVNYRNASCTMPVCADAALVNNNYGTNVARALYFGFMSLEPDGCFKPRRPVTIGEAAGILNRVADFAGI
;
A
#
# COMPACT_ATOMS: atom_id res chain seq x y z
N MET A 1 -21.02 14.39 9.32
CA MET A 1 -21.80 14.74 8.12
C MET A 1 -22.83 13.65 7.98
N GLU A 2 -24.09 14.06 7.91
CA GLU A 2 -25.25 13.20 8.10
C GLU A 2 -26.20 13.46 6.93
N ASP A 3 -26.85 12.41 6.44
CA ASP A 3 -27.91 12.48 5.41
C ASP A 3 -27.46 13.15 4.09
N ILE A 4 -26.49 12.55 3.42
CA ILE A 4 -25.95 13.04 2.14
C ILE A 4 -26.60 12.27 0.99
N ILE A 5 -27.06 12.99 -0.05
CA ILE A 5 -27.52 12.39 -1.31
C ILE A 5 -26.73 12.98 -2.47
N LEU A 6 -26.09 12.12 -3.25
CA LEU A 6 -25.49 12.44 -4.55
C LEU A 6 -26.18 11.58 -5.61
N ALA A 7 -26.98 12.20 -6.47
CA ALA A 7 -27.80 11.47 -7.44
C ALA A 7 -27.75 12.07 -8.84
N ASP A 8 -28.12 11.25 -9.84
CA ASP A 8 -28.45 11.66 -11.21
C ASP A 8 -27.39 12.54 -11.87
N SER A 9 -26.13 12.13 -11.78
CA SER A 9 -24.99 12.93 -12.25
C SER A 9 -24.20 12.21 -13.35
N VAL A 10 -23.80 12.99 -14.36
CA VAL A 10 -22.90 12.57 -15.44
C VAL A 10 -21.62 13.42 -15.37
N MET A 11 -20.46 12.76 -15.34
CA MET A 11 -19.16 13.40 -15.20
C MET A 11 -18.21 12.94 -16.30
N ASP A 12 -17.99 13.77 -17.33
CA ASP A 12 -17.21 13.38 -18.51
C ASP A 12 -15.69 13.33 -18.26
N HIS A 13 -15.18 14.13 -17.31
CA HIS A 13 -13.76 14.23 -17.01
C HIS A 13 -13.52 14.36 -15.50
N VAL A 14 -13.11 13.27 -14.87
CA VAL A 14 -12.72 13.24 -13.45
C VAL A 14 -11.20 13.10 -13.34
N HIS A 15 -10.56 13.93 -12.52
CA HIS A 15 -9.12 13.83 -12.24
C HIS A 15 -8.81 13.05 -10.95
N GLY A 16 -9.58 13.27 -9.88
CA GLY A 16 -9.36 12.66 -8.57
C GLY A 16 -10.19 11.38 -8.39
N ALA A 17 -11.39 11.54 -7.83
CA ALA A 17 -12.38 10.47 -7.78
C ALA A 17 -13.77 11.00 -8.09
N ALA A 18 -14.63 10.18 -8.70
CA ALA A 18 -16.01 10.58 -8.97
C ALA A 18 -16.80 10.74 -7.66
N VAL A 19 -16.46 9.91 -6.67
CA VAL A 19 -16.90 10.04 -5.29
C VAL A 19 -15.67 10.03 -4.39
N HIS A 20 -15.50 11.07 -3.57
CA HIS A 20 -14.40 11.15 -2.62
C HIS A 20 -14.91 11.57 -1.23
N GLY A 21 -14.63 10.76 -0.22
CA GLY A 21 -14.82 11.07 1.19
C GLY A 21 -13.74 10.42 2.05
N THR A 22 -13.09 11.21 2.90
CA THR A 22 -12.05 10.74 3.82
C THR A 22 -12.17 11.50 5.13
N MET A 23 -11.86 10.82 6.23
CA MET A 23 -11.78 11.41 7.57
C MET A 23 -10.36 11.88 7.93
N LEU A 24 -9.40 11.82 7.01
CA LEU A 24 -8.04 12.32 7.21
C LEU A 24 -7.97 13.85 7.00
N TYR A 25 -8.60 14.62 7.91
CA TYR A 25 -8.48 16.09 7.97
C TYR A 25 -7.47 16.54 9.04
N GLU A 26 -7.21 17.85 9.14
CA GLU A 26 -6.08 18.43 9.87
C GLU A 26 -5.94 17.96 11.33
N ASP A 27 -7.02 18.00 12.11
CA ASP A 27 -7.02 17.50 13.50
C ASP A 27 -7.33 16.00 13.60
N GLY A 28 -7.97 15.43 12.57
CA GLY A 28 -8.26 14.01 12.43
C GLY A 28 -8.69 13.33 13.73
N ARG A 29 -7.88 12.36 14.19
CA ARG A 29 -8.10 11.57 15.42
C ARG A 29 -7.60 12.25 16.71
N ASN A 30 -6.91 13.39 16.59
CA ASN A 30 -6.36 14.15 17.71
C ASN A 30 -7.32 15.23 18.22
N GLY A 31 -8.40 15.50 17.49
CA GLY A 31 -9.49 16.38 17.94
C GLY A 31 -10.32 15.77 19.07
N SER A 32 -11.09 16.60 19.77
CA SER A 32 -12.03 16.16 20.83
C SER A 32 -13.22 15.36 20.29
N ASP A 33 -13.55 15.54 19.01
CA ASP A 33 -14.74 15.01 18.37
C ASP A 33 -14.38 14.38 17.02
N LEU A 34 -14.71 13.10 16.85
CA LEU A 34 -14.51 12.39 15.59
C LEU A 34 -15.73 12.62 14.67
N PRO A 35 -15.52 12.99 13.38
CA PRO A 35 -16.63 13.16 12.46
C PRO A 35 -17.26 11.81 12.15
N VAL A 36 -18.59 11.76 12.17
CA VAL A 36 -19.36 10.58 11.74
C VAL A 36 -19.78 10.76 10.29
N PHE A 37 -19.62 9.71 9.48
CA PHE A 37 -20.24 9.59 8.17
C PHE A 37 -21.37 8.57 8.26
N HIS A 38 -22.61 9.04 8.17
CA HIS A 38 -23.77 8.16 8.15
C HIS A 38 -24.84 8.60 7.16
N ASN A 39 -25.66 7.64 6.72
CA ASN A 39 -26.77 7.83 5.77
C ASN A 39 -26.32 8.55 4.50
N ILE A 40 -25.41 7.91 3.76
CA ILE A 40 -24.89 8.44 2.50
C ILE A 40 -25.50 7.63 1.37
N THR A 41 -26.26 8.28 0.49
CA THR A 41 -26.82 7.66 -0.70
C THR A 41 -26.16 8.23 -1.94
N ILE A 42 -25.61 7.35 -2.77
CA ILE A 42 -25.02 7.69 -4.06
C ILE A 42 -25.68 6.82 -5.12
N GLU A 43 -26.38 7.43 -6.06
CA GLU A 43 -27.13 6.68 -7.06
C GLU A 43 -27.16 7.33 -8.44
N ASN A 44 -27.35 6.50 -9.48
CA ASN A 44 -27.50 6.95 -10.86
C ASN A 44 -26.33 7.82 -11.34
N ILE A 45 -25.10 7.32 -11.14
CA ILE A 45 -23.86 8.03 -11.51
C ILE A 45 -23.25 7.41 -12.76
N ILE A 46 -22.88 8.26 -13.72
CA ILE A 46 -22.01 7.92 -14.84
C ILE A 46 -20.75 8.80 -14.76
N ALA A 47 -19.55 8.21 -14.74
CA ALA A 47 -18.31 8.99 -14.71
C ALA A 47 -17.17 8.36 -15.51
N HIS A 48 -16.26 9.21 -16.00
CA HIS A 48 -15.11 8.79 -16.81
C HIS A 48 -13.81 9.41 -16.30
N GLY A 49 -12.78 8.57 -16.14
CA GLY A 49 -11.45 8.97 -15.69
C GLY A 49 -11.30 9.11 -14.17
N GLY A 50 -10.06 9.29 -13.73
CA GLY A 50 -9.70 9.59 -12.34
C GLY A 50 -8.71 8.61 -11.72
N ASP A 51 -8.04 9.03 -10.65
CA ASP A 51 -7.21 8.14 -9.84
C ASP A 51 -8.03 7.04 -9.17
N TYR A 52 -9.29 7.35 -8.83
CA TYR A 52 -10.25 6.43 -8.25
C TYR A 52 -11.64 6.56 -8.87
N GLY A 53 -12.41 5.46 -8.93
CA GLY A 53 -13.86 5.57 -9.17
C GLY A 53 -14.57 6.08 -7.92
N ILE A 54 -14.53 5.27 -6.87
CA ILE A 54 -15.07 5.62 -5.55
C ILE A 54 -13.96 5.52 -4.51
N PHE A 55 -13.75 6.59 -3.75
CA PHE A 55 -12.87 6.63 -2.61
C PHE A 55 -13.65 7.02 -1.36
N LEU A 56 -13.95 6.05 -0.49
CA LEU A 56 -14.52 6.34 0.83
C LEU A 56 -13.74 5.58 1.91
N GLU A 57 -13.27 6.32 2.90
CA GLU A 57 -12.63 5.76 4.08
C GLU A 57 -13.04 6.51 5.34
N ALA A 58 -13.14 5.74 6.43
CA ALA A 58 -13.42 6.25 7.75
C ALA A 58 -12.41 5.70 8.77
N PHE A 59 -12.39 6.27 9.96
CA PHE A 59 -11.70 5.66 11.10
C PHE A 59 -12.43 4.41 11.57
N ASP A 60 -11.69 3.50 12.20
CA ASP A 60 -12.26 2.24 12.70
C ASP A 60 -13.26 2.49 13.85
N GLU A 61 -13.04 3.55 14.64
CA GLU A 61 -13.93 3.93 15.74
C GLU A 61 -15.25 4.55 15.29
N VAL A 62 -15.28 5.13 14.09
CA VAL A 62 -16.45 5.80 13.51
C VAL A 62 -16.63 5.33 12.06
N PRO A 63 -16.93 4.04 11.83
CA PRO A 63 -17.04 3.50 10.48
C PRO A 63 -18.18 4.18 9.71
N VAL A 64 -18.09 4.19 8.38
CA VAL A 64 -19.19 4.65 7.53
C VAL A 64 -20.39 3.72 7.72
N THR A 65 -21.55 4.27 8.08
CA THR A 65 -22.80 3.51 8.28
C THR A 65 -23.91 4.02 7.38
N GLY A 66 -24.88 3.17 7.02
CA GLY A 66 -26.00 3.58 6.15
C GLY A 66 -25.55 4.03 4.75
N LEU A 67 -24.45 3.49 4.23
CA LEU A 67 -23.95 3.78 2.88
C LEU A 67 -24.74 2.97 1.84
N THR A 68 -25.31 3.66 0.86
CA THR A 68 -25.96 3.06 -0.32
C THR A 68 -25.27 3.54 -1.59
N LEU A 69 -24.81 2.60 -2.40
CA LEU A 69 -24.30 2.80 -3.75
C LEU A 69 -25.20 2.04 -4.72
N ARG A 70 -25.90 2.73 -5.63
CA ARG A 70 -26.84 2.10 -6.55
C ARG A 70 -26.72 2.59 -7.99
N ASN A 71 -26.76 1.70 -8.98
CA ASN A 71 -26.81 2.06 -10.40
C ASN A 71 -25.68 3.04 -10.78
N ILE A 72 -24.44 2.58 -10.62
CA ILE A 72 -23.23 3.38 -10.88
C ILE A 72 -22.44 2.74 -12.02
N ARG A 73 -22.00 3.55 -12.98
CA ARG A 73 -21.16 3.18 -14.10
C ARG A 73 -19.96 4.11 -14.16
N ILE A 74 -18.76 3.57 -13.95
CA ILE A 74 -17.52 4.35 -14.02
C ILE A 74 -16.50 3.62 -14.88
N ASP A 75 -15.77 4.31 -15.74
CA ASP A 75 -14.66 3.73 -16.50
C ASP A 75 -13.45 4.67 -16.59
N GLY A 76 -12.33 4.15 -17.09
CA GLY A 76 -11.09 4.90 -17.28
C GLY A 76 -10.38 5.30 -15.98
N VAL A 77 -10.74 4.72 -14.84
CA VAL A 77 -10.09 5.02 -13.54
C VAL A 77 -8.87 4.15 -13.29
N VAL A 78 -7.87 4.66 -12.57
CA VAL A 78 -6.67 3.87 -12.21
C VAL A 78 -7.04 2.79 -11.18
N ARG A 79 -7.78 3.16 -10.13
CA ARG A 79 -8.23 2.24 -9.08
C ARG A 79 -9.76 2.25 -8.97
N PRO A 80 -10.44 1.09 -9.08
CA PRO A 80 -11.90 1.08 -9.08
C PRO A 80 -12.53 1.63 -7.79
N MET A 81 -12.12 1.11 -6.64
CA MET A 81 -12.75 1.41 -5.36
C MET A 81 -11.76 1.32 -4.21
N ARG A 82 -11.80 2.32 -3.33
CA ARG A 82 -11.21 2.29 -2.00
C ARG A 82 -12.35 2.26 -0.98
N SER A 83 -12.50 1.11 -0.32
CA SER A 83 -13.45 0.90 0.77
C SER A 83 -12.70 0.56 2.05
N MET A 84 -12.72 1.47 3.03
CA MET A 84 -12.08 1.25 4.33
C MET A 84 -13.04 1.64 5.46
N ASN A 85 -13.25 0.69 6.38
CA ASN A 85 -14.10 0.84 7.56
C ASN A 85 -15.55 1.22 7.21
N TRP A 86 -16.16 0.48 6.28
CA TRP A 86 -17.61 0.57 6.00
C TRP A 86 -18.33 -0.53 6.77
N LYS A 87 -19.45 -0.22 7.40
CA LYS A 87 -20.29 -1.18 8.09
C LYS A 87 -21.59 -1.38 7.32
N GLU A 88 -21.81 -2.63 6.89
CA GLU A 88 -23.05 -3.09 6.23
C GLU A 88 -23.52 -2.16 5.07
N PRO A 89 -22.65 -1.84 4.09
CA PRO A 89 -23.05 -1.01 2.96
C PRO A 89 -24.02 -1.77 2.04
N VAL A 90 -24.92 -1.03 1.39
CA VAL A 90 -25.74 -1.54 0.28
C VAL A 90 -25.06 -1.16 -1.02
N VAL A 91 -24.52 -2.15 -1.74
CA VAL A 91 -23.88 -1.95 -3.04
C VAL A 91 -24.62 -2.77 -4.08
N ASP A 92 -25.34 -2.06 -4.95
CA ASP A 92 -26.29 -2.63 -5.90
C ASP A 92 -26.05 -2.06 -7.30
N ASP A 93 -25.87 -2.95 -8.27
CA ASP A 93 -25.60 -2.56 -9.66
C ASP A 93 -24.50 -1.49 -9.82
N VAL A 94 -23.32 -1.73 -9.23
CA VAL A 94 -22.15 -0.86 -9.36
C VAL A 94 -21.11 -1.54 -10.24
N ILE A 95 -20.76 -0.90 -11.35
CA ILE A 95 -19.75 -1.40 -12.31
C ILE A 95 -18.69 -0.32 -12.51
N ILE A 96 -17.44 -0.66 -12.20
CA ILE A 96 -16.30 0.24 -12.36
C ILE A 96 -15.20 -0.46 -13.16
N ASN A 97 -14.76 0.12 -14.28
CA ASN A 97 -13.85 -0.52 -15.25
C ASN A 97 -14.32 -1.92 -15.67
N GLY A 98 -15.63 -2.11 -15.87
CA GLY A 98 -16.24 -3.40 -16.21
C GLY A 98 -16.28 -4.42 -15.07
N LYS A 99 -15.78 -4.08 -13.87
CA LYS A 99 -15.83 -4.94 -12.67
C LYS A 99 -17.09 -4.64 -11.87
N SER A 100 -17.90 -5.66 -11.63
CA SER A 100 -19.09 -5.56 -10.76
C SER A 100 -18.69 -5.54 -9.28
N PHE A 101 -19.41 -4.76 -8.48
CA PHE A 101 -19.26 -4.69 -7.02
C PHE A 101 -20.58 -5.09 -6.32
N PRO A 102 -20.53 -5.66 -5.10
CA PRO A 102 -19.32 -5.99 -4.35
C PRO A 102 -18.53 -7.15 -4.97
N ARG A 103 -17.21 -7.20 -4.73
CA ARG A 103 -16.29 -8.23 -5.26
C ARG A 103 -15.10 -8.51 -4.33
N PRO A 104 -14.37 -9.62 -4.51
CA PRO A 104 -13.12 -9.86 -3.80
C PRO A 104 -12.08 -8.76 -4.08
N GLY A 105 -11.27 -8.46 -3.07
CA GLY A 105 -10.16 -7.51 -3.12
C GLY A 105 -9.13 -7.80 -2.02
N GLY A 106 -7.95 -7.18 -2.11
CA GLY A 106 -6.91 -7.27 -1.07
C GLY A 106 -6.50 -8.71 -0.70
N VAL A 107 -6.45 -9.60 -1.69
CA VAL A 107 -6.12 -11.02 -1.48
C VAL A 107 -4.63 -11.15 -1.20
N ARG A 108 -4.27 -11.77 -0.07
CA ARG A 108 -2.87 -11.87 0.38
C ARG A 108 -2.60 -13.14 1.18
N ILE A 109 -1.33 -13.50 1.30
CA ILE A 109 -0.88 -14.62 2.13
C ILE A 109 -0.32 -14.09 3.45
N LEU A 110 -0.85 -14.59 4.56
CA LEU A 110 -0.43 -14.28 5.93
C LEU A 110 0.71 -15.20 6.37
N GLY A 111 1.64 -14.66 7.17
CA GLY A 111 2.80 -15.40 7.68
C GLY A 111 3.90 -15.61 6.62
N VAL A 112 4.93 -16.39 6.92
CA VAL A 112 6.01 -16.68 5.97
C VAL A 112 5.69 -17.98 5.24
N PRO A 113 5.61 -18.00 3.89
CA PRO A 113 5.52 -19.23 3.10
C PRO A 113 6.75 -20.13 3.22
N VAL A 114 6.92 -20.84 4.33
CA VAL A 114 8.04 -21.78 4.51
C VAL A 114 7.69 -23.13 3.91
N ASN A 115 8.66 -23.73 3.21
CA ASN A 115 8.56 -25.07 2.66
C ASN A 115 8.14 -26.10 3.74
N GLY A 116 7.03 -26.80 3.49
CA GLY A 116 6.49 -27.82 4.40
C GLY A 116 5.73 -27.28 5.62
N GLU A 117 5.55 -25.97 5.74
CA GLU A 117 4.69 -25.34 6.74
C GLU A 117 3.31 -25.00 6.16
N THR A 118 2.42 -24.45 7.00
CA THR A 118 1.07 -24.05 6.60
C THR A 118 0.91 -22.54 6.65
N VAL A 119 0.43 -21.96 5.55
CA VAL A 119 0.05 -20.55 5.49
C VAL A 119 -1.46 -20.37 5.42
N LYS A 120 -1.90 -19.14 5.62
CA LYS A 120 -3.31 -18.74 5.56
C LYS A 120 -3.48 -17.63 4.52
N ALA A 121 -4.53 -17.70 3.71
CA ALA A 121 -4.96 -16.59 2.87
C ALA A 121 -5.90 -15.66 3.63
N GLU A 122 -5.87 -14.39 3.27
CA GLU A 122 -6.88 -13.41 3.64
C GLU A 122 -7.37 -12.71 2.38
N ALA A 123 -8.68 -12.45 2.32
CA ALA A 123 -9.28 -11.58 1.32
C ALA A 123 -10.22 -10.60 2.01
N ARG A 124 -10.38 -9.44 1.39
CA ARG A 124 -11.30 -8.40 1.82
C ARG A 124 -12.40 -8.26 0.80
N ALA A 125 -13.57 -7.91 1.30
CA ALA A 125 -14.72 -7.69 0.47
C ALA A 125 -14.79 -6.19 0.12
N CYS A 126 -14.68 -5.87 -1.16
CA CYS A 126 -14.82 -4.48 -1.61
C CYS A 126 -16.30 -4.19 -1.84
N GLY A 127 -16.88 -3.34 -0.98
CA GLY A 127 -18.27 -2.89 -1.10
C GLY A 127 -19.33 -3.74 -0.37
N GLY A 128 -18.98 -4.56 0.61
CA GLY A 128 -19.96 -5.29 1.44
C GLY A 128 -19.52 -6.71 1.79
N ALA A 129 -20.20 -7.38 2.73
CA ALA A 129 -19.81 -8.72 3.18
C ALA A 129 -20.00 -9.78 2.07
N MET A 130 -19.09 -10.76 2.02
CA MET A 130 -19.18 -11.89 1.08
C MET A 130 -18.42 -13.11 1.59
N ASP A 131 -18.83 -14.27 1.09
CA ASP A 131 -18.12 -15.54 1.26
C ASP A 131 -17.14 -15.78 0.11
N PHE A 132 -16.04 -16.47 0.42
CA PHE A 132 -14.92 -16.66 -0.48
C PHE A 132 -14.58 -18.13 -0.71
N MET A 133 -14.32 -18.49 -1.97
CA MET A 133 -13.71 -19.75 -2.35
C MET A 133 -12.25 -19.52 -2.72
N TYR A 134 -11.34 -20.23 -2.04
CA TYR A 134 -9.89 -20.09 -2.21
C TYR A 134 -9.33 -21.19 -3.09
N SER A 135 -8.43 -20.80 -4.00
CA SER A 135 -7.80 -21.66 -4.99
C SER A 135 -6.30 -21.38 -5.03
N TRP A 136 -5.50 -22.34 -4.55
CA TRP A 136 -4.04 -22.18 -4.44
C TRP A 136 -3.33 -22.70 -5.67
N GLN A 137 -2.32 -21.97 -6.11
CA GLN A 137 -1.45 -22.35 -7.21
C GLN A 137 0.01 -22.30 -6.80
N THR A 138 0.80 -23.20 -7.36
CA THR A 138 2.26 -23.19 -7.21
C THR A 138 2.96 -23.13 -8.55
N SER A 139 4.20 -22.64 -8.53
CA SER A 139 5.10 -22.58 -9.68
C SER A 139 6.54 -22.81 -9.26
N THR A 140 7.38 -23.25 -10.20
CA THR A 140 8.84 -23.37 -10.07
C THR A 140 9.60 -22.32 -10.90
N ASP A 141 8.89 -21.61 -11.78
CA ASP A 141 9.50 -20.68 -12.77
C ASP A 141 8.77 -19.32 -12.84
N GLY A 142 7.62 -19.18 -12.18
CA GLY A 142 6.76 -17.99 -12.22
C GLY A 142 5.92 -17.87 -13.51
N ALA A 143 6.12 -18.75 -14.48
CA ALA A 143 5.40 -18.74 -15.76
C ALA A 143 4.29 -19.81 -15.80
N ALA A 144 4.62 -21.04 -15.41
CA ALA A 144 3.69 -22.16 -15.40
C ALA A 144 3.10 -22.34 -13.99
N TRP A 145 1.79 -22.12 -13.86
CA TRP A 145 1.07 -22.22 -12.59
C TRP A 145 0.16 -23.45 -12.56
N LYS A 146 0.25 -24.23 -11.48
CA LYS A 146 -0.55 -25.45 -11.29
C LYS A 146 -1.43 -25.33 -10.06
N GLN A 147 -2.69 -25.76 -10.19
CA GLN A 147 -3.59 -25.90 -9.05
C GLN A 147 -2.99 -26.87 -8.03
N ALA A 148 -2.91 -26.46 -6.77
CA ALA A 148 -2.25 -27.22 -5.71
C ALA A 148 -3.09 -27.39 -4.43
N GLY A 149 -4.14 -26.57 -4.25
CA GLY A 149 -4.97 -26.66 -3.05
C GLY A 149 -6.20 -25.79 -3.10
N GLN A 150 -7.05 -25.93 -2.09
CA GLN A 150 -8.27 -25.16 -1.89
C GLN A 150 -8.46 -24.86 -0.40
N GLY A 151 -9.30 -23.88 -0.10
CA GLY A 151 -9.61 -23.45 1.27
C GLY A 151 -8.66 -22.38 1.80
N GLU A 152 -9.00 -21.80 2.95
CA GLU A 152 -8.29 -20.63 3.50
C GLU A 152 -6.87 -20.96 3.98
N ARG A 153 -6.59 -22.22 4.34
CA ARG A 153 -5.27 -22.70 4.78
C ARG A 153 -4.63 -23.58 3.72
N PHE A 154 -3.31 -23.46 3.57
CA PHE A 154 -2.56 -24.19 2.55
C PHE A 154 -1.24 -24.74 3.09
N PRO A 155 -1.04 -26.08 3.04
CA PRO A 155 0.26 -26.67 3.32
C PRO A 155 1.19 -26.44 2.12
N VAL A 156 2.25 -25.66 2.34
CA VAL A 156 3.20 -25.26 1.29
C VAL A 156 3.99 -26.49 0.81
N PRO A 157 3.86 -26.90 -0.48
CA PRO A 157 4.54 -28.07 -1.00
C PRO A 157 6.06 -27.92 -0.97
N GLY A 158 6.76 -29.03 -0.75
CA GLY A 158 8.22 -29.01 -0.65
C GLY A 158 8.98 -28.74 -1.96
N THR A 159 8.27 -28.76 -3.08
CA THR A 159 8.81 -28.55 -4.43
C THR A 159 8.38 -27.23 -5.05
N ALA A 160 7.69 -26.38 -4.30
CA ALA A 160 7.22 -25.09 -4.80
C ALA A 160 8.28 -24.01 -4.54
N ASP A 161 8.62 -23.23 -5.56
CA ASP A 161 9.45 -22.03 -5.42
C ASP A 161 8.59 -20.78 -5.27
N LEU A 162 7.39 -20.81 -5.85
CA LEU A 162 6.40 -19.73 -5.81
C LEU A 162 5.02 -20.27 -5.47
N ILE A 163 4.25 -19.46 -4.73
CA ILE A 163 2.84 -19.72 -4.43
C ILE A 163 2.01 -18.45 -4.65
N ARG A 164 0.75 -18.63 -5.03
CA ARG A 164 -0.27 -17.56 -5.03
C ARG A 164 -1.65 -18.15 -4.75
N VAL A 165 -2.58 -17.30 -4.39
CA VAL A 165 -3.97 -17.70 -4.12
C VAL A 165 -4.94 -16.81 -4.90
N THR A 166 -5.91 -17.44 -5.55
CA THR A 166 -7.03 -16.78 -6.19
C THR A 166 -8.27 -16.99 -5.35
N VAL A 167 -9.01 -15.92 -5.12
CA VAL A 167 -10.30 -15.93 -4.44
C VAL A 167 -11.41 -15.68 -5.44
N THR A 168 -12.47 -16.47 -5.36
CA THR A 168 -13.68 -16.34 -6.19
C THR A 168 -14.90 -16.17 -5.30
N ASP A 169 -15.78 -15.22 -5.63
CA ASP A 169 -17.09 -15.09 -4.98
C ASP A 169 -18.16 -15.98 -5.65
N HIS A 170 -19.37 -15.98 -5.10
CA HIS A 170 -20.50 -16.76 -5.65
C HIS A 170 -21.03 -16.23 -7.00
N LYS A 171 -20.64 -15.01 -7.41
CA LYS A 171 -21.00 -14.40 -8.70
C LYS A 171 -19.95 -14.68 -9.77
N GLY A 172 -18.85 -15.35 -9.42
CA GLY A 172 -17.74 -15.67 -10.32
C GLY A 172 -16.72 -14.54 -10.46
N ASN A 173 -16.79 -13.47 -9.65
CA ASN A 173 -15.74 -12.47 -9.62
C ASN A 173 -14.49 -13.05 -8.96
N THR A 174 -13.33 -12.78 -9.55
CA THR A 174 -12.05 -13.28 -9.06
C THR A 174 -11.08 -12.16 -8.72
N GLU A 175 -10.19 -12.42 -7.76
CA GLU A 175 -9.02 -11.61 -7.45
C GLU A 175 -7.87 -12.55 -7.03
N THR A 176 -6.65 -12.27 -7.50
CA THR A 176 -5.47 -13.10 -7.23
C THR A 176 -4.48 -12.30 -6.40
N SER A 177 -3.84 -12.95 -5.43
CA SER A 177 -2.80 -12.33 -4.61
C SER A 177 -1.57 -11.96 -5.43
N HIS A 178 -0.71 -11.15 -4.82
CA HIS A 178 0.71 -11.11 -5.21
C HIS A 178 1.31 -12.52 -5.22
N GLU A 179 2.38 -12.69 -6.00
CA GLU A 179 3.13 -13.94 -6.07
C GLU A 179 4.17 -13.97 -4.94
N TYR A 180 4.18 -15.05 -4.17
CA TYR A 180 5.10 -15.19 -3.04
C TYR A 180 6.15 -16.24 -3.31
N ARG A 181 7.42 -15.90 -3.10
CA ARG A 181 8.53 -16.86 -3.01
C ARG A 181 8.36 -17.72 -1.76
N VAL A 182 8.63 -19.01 -1.91
CA VAL A 182 8.68 -19.96 -0.80
C VAL A 182 10.02 -19.83 -0.10
N PHE A 183 10.00 -19.61 1.21
CA PHE A 183 11.18 -19.54 2.03
C PHE A 183 11.76 -20.95 2.25
N PRO A 184 13.05 -21.19 1.96
CA PRO A 184 13.65 -22.52 2.15
C PRO A 184 13.73 -22.92 3.63
N LYS A 185 13.33 -24.15 3.93
CA LYS A 185 13.39 -24.71 5.28
C LYS A 185 14.85 -24.87 5.74
N GLY A 186 15.16 -24.47 6.96
CA GLY A 186 16.50 -24.58 7.54
C GLY A 186 17.39 -23.34 7.40
N LEU A 187 16.96 -22.33 6.63
CA LEU A 187 17.50 -20.95 6.71
C LEU A 187 16.87 -20.17 7.87
N SER A 188 15.88 -20.75 8.55
CA SER A 188 15.25 -20.25 9.76
C SER A 188 16.11 -20.60 10.98
N GLY A 189 17.15 -19.82 11.25
CA GLY A 189 18.00 -20.00 12.42
C GLY A 189 18.90 -18.81 12.68
N SER A 190 18.62 -18.11 13.78
CA SER A 190 19.36 -17.01 14.44
C SER A 190 19.59 -15.67 13.74
N ASP A 191 19.78 -15.59 12.41
CA ASP A 191 20.31 -14.35 11.81
C ASP A 191 19.24 -13.46 11.13
N TRP A 192 18.05 -14.01 10.85
CA TRP A 192 17.01 -13.33 10.05
C TRP A 192 15.67 -13.21 10.77
N GLY A 193 15.28 -11.99 11.13
CA GLY A 193 13.98 -11.67 11.74
C GLY A 193 12.77 -11.97 10.83
N TYR A 194 11.57 -11.99 11.41
CA TYR A 194 10.31 -12.29 10.71
C TYR A 194 10.06 -11.36 9.51
N GLU A 195 10.32 -10.07 9.68
CA GLU A 195 10.12 -9.03 8.68
C GLU A 195 10.96 -9.29 7.43
N TRP A 196 12.19 -9.75 7.61
CA TRP A 196 13.09 -10.10 6.50
C TRP A 196 12.56 -11.26 5.68
N GLN A 197 12.10 -12.32 6.35
CA GLN A 197 11.54 -13.48 5.68
C GLN A 197 10.28 -13.08 4.88
N ARG A 198 9.45 -12.19 5.42
CA ARG A 198 8.30 -11.63 4.70
C ARG A 198 8.71 -10.84 3.46
N LEU A 199 9.72 -9.96 3.56
CA LEU A 199 10.20 -9.19 2.41
C LEU A 199 10.81 -10.09 1.32
N TYR A 200 11.57 -11.11 1.72
CA TYR A 200 12.08 -12.10 0.78
C TYR A 200 10.94 -12.79 0.03
N CYS A 201 9.93 -13.27 0.77
CA CYS A 201 8.78 -13.93 0.17
C CYS A 201 8.01 -13.01 -0.79
N ARG A 202 8.04 -11.69 -0.62
CA ARG A 202 7.40 -10.74 -1.53
C ARG A 202 8.28 -10.33 -2.71
N GLY A 203 9.53 -10.81 -2.77
CA GLY A 203 10.51 -10.37 -3.75
C GLY A 203 10.99 -8.94 -3.53
N MET A 204 10.76 -8.37 -2.34
CA MET A 204 11.19 -7.01 -2.01
C MET A 204 12.70 -7.00 -1.73
N TRP A 205 13.27 -8.10 -1.28
CA TRP A 205 14.70 -8.13 -1.04
C TRP A 205 15.27 -9.51 -1.31
N GLU A 206 16.45 -9.56 -1.91
CA GLU A 206 17.19 -10.80 -2.12
C GLU A 206 17.85 -11.24 -0.82
N PHE A 207 18.25 -12.52 -0.72
CA PHE A 207 18.93 -13.02 0.49
C PHE A 207 20.03 -12.04 0.91
N PRO A 208 19.90 -11.36 2.07
CA PRO A 208 20.86 -10.33 2.39
C PRO A 208 22.21 -11.05 2.55
N GLY A 209 23.24 -10.56 1.87
CA GLY A 209 24.60 -10.83 2.30
C GLY A 209 24.77 -10.38 3.75
N ALA A 210 25.97 -10.55 4.31
CA ALA A 210 26.32 -10.23 5.70
C ALA A 210 26.24 -8.72 6.07
N ILE A 211 25.21 -7.98 5.66
CA ILE A 211 24.98 -6.59 6.01
C ILE A 211 24.16 -6.55 7.32
N PRO A 212 24.70 -5.98 8.39
CA PRO A 212 24.01 -5.88 9.68
C PRO A 212 22.71 -5.07 9.59
N ALA A 213 21.70 -5.48 10.37
CA ALA A 213 20.39 -4.81 10.39
C ALA A 213 20.46 -3.36 10.94
N ASP A 214 21.47 -3.03 11.73
CA ASP A 214 21.73 -1.70 12.28
C ASP A 214 22.54 -0.79 11.34
N ALA A 215 23.05 -1.33 10.23
CA ALA A 215 23.67 -0.51 9.19
C ALA A 215 22.66 0.49 8.61
N VAL A 216 23.14 1.68 8.24
CA VAL A 216 22.31 2.72 7.62
C VAL A 216 22.00 2.31 6.19
N ILE A 217 20.71 2.36 5.81
CA ILE A 217 20.28 1.97 4.47
C ILE A 217 20.70 3.03 3.43
N THR A 218 21.17 2.58 2.27
CA THR A 218 21.39 3.46 1.11
C THR A 218 20.10 3.63 0.29
N ARG A 219 20.03 4.67 -0.53
CA ARG A 219 18.91 4.91 -1.43
C ARG A 219 18.78 3.80 -2.47
N GLU A 220 19.90 3.27 -2.95
CA GLU A 220 19.94 2.14 -3.87
C GLU A 220 19.37 0.86 -3.25
N GLN A 221 19.78 0.56 -2.02
CA GLN A 221 19.21 -0.55 -1.25
C GLN A 221 17.70 -0.36 -1.08
N LEU A 222 17.27 0.79 -0.54
CA LEU A 222 15.86 1.08 -0.33
C LEU A 222 15.04 0.96 -1.63
N ALA A 223 15.60 1.42 -2.76
CA ALA A 223 14.94 1.30 -4.05
C ALA A 223 14.72 -0.17 -4.46
N GLY A 224 15.68 -1.05 -4.19
CA GLY A 224 15.50 -2.50 -4.35
C GLY A 224 14.32 -3.02 -3.53
N MET A 225 14.20 -2.59 -2.26
CA MET A 225 13.07 -2.94 -1.39
C MET A 225 11.70 -2.54 -1.93
N LEU A 226 11.64 -1.48 -2.72
CA LEU A 226 10.39 -0.88 -3.20
C LEU A 226 9.90 -1.48 -4.52
N LEU A 227 10.71 -2.28 -5.22
CA LEU A 227 10.39 -2.76 -6.57
C LEU A 227 9.03 -3.45 -6.68
N PRO A 228 8.63 -4.38 -5.78
CA PRO A 228 7.31 -5.02 -5.88
C PRO A 228 6.12 -4.08 -5.65
N LEU A 229 6.35 -2.89 -5.11
CA LEU A 229 5.32 -1.85 -4.90
C LEU A 229 5.25 -0.85 -6.05
N ALA A 230 6.21 -0.88 -6.98
CA ALA A 230 6.36 0.10 -8.04
C ALA A 230 5.65 -0.31 -9.34
N ASP A 231 5.21 0.68 -10.12
CA ASP A 231 4.94 0.49 -11.54
C ASP A 231 6.28 0.51 -12.30
N PRO A 232 6.72 -0.61 -12.90
CA PRO A 232 8.01 -0.68 -13.59
C PRO A 232 8.06 0.19 -14.86
N ALA A 233 6.92 0.64 -15.40
CA ALA A 233 6.88 1.55 -16.53
C ALA A 233 7.27 2.98 -16.14
N LEU A 234 7.08 3.37 -14.87
CA LEU A 234 7.41 4.70 -14.36
C LEU A 234 8.87 4.73 -13.91
N ARG A 235 9.75 5.19 -14.79
CA ARG A 235 11.19 5.35 -14.51
C ARG A 235 11.67 6.77 -14.80
N TRP A 236 12.62 7.23 -13.99
CA TRP A 236 13.30 8.49 -14.23
C TRP A 236 14.26 8.37 -15.43
N GLY A 237 14.12 9.27 -16.41
CA GLY A 237 14.89 9.27 -17.66
C GLY A 237 15.83 10.47 -17.84
N GLY A 238 16.25 11.12 -16.75
CA GLY A 238 17.16 12.27 -16.81
C GLY A 238 18.60 11.88 -17.20
N GLU A 239 19.45 12.89 -17.44
CA GLU A 239 20.78 12.70 -18.01
C GLU A 239 21.67 11.78 -17.14
N ASP A 240 22.15 10.71 -17.78
CA ASP A 240 22.88 9.56 -17.24
C ASP A 240 24.31 9.92 -16.76
N GLY A 241 24.44 10.80 -15.77
CA GLY A 241 25.75 11.17 -15.20
C GLY A 241 26.24 10.24 -14.08
N GLU A 242 25.33 9.60 -13.33
CA GLU A 242 25.64 8.79 -12.13
C GLU A 242 25.20 7.34 -12.38
N ALA A 243 26.14 6.39 -12.36
CA ALA A 243 25.84 4.97 -12.47
C ALA A 243 24.93 4.56 -11.29
N CYS A 244 23.75 4.06 -11.59
CA CYS A 244 22.72 3.68 -10.63
C CYS A 244 21.94 2.46 -11.13
N SER A 245 21.40 1.67 -10.21
CA SER A 245 20.50 0.57 -10.56
C SER A 245 19.19 1.04 -11.19
N GLU A 246 18.60 0.16 -12.00
CA GLU A 246 17.26 0.35 -12.54
C GLU A 246 16.21 0.49 -11.42
N ALA A 247 16.41 -0.22 -10.30
CA ALA A 247 15.54 -0.10 -9.13
C ALA A 247 15.43 1.35 -8.64
N LEU A 248 16.55 2.06 -8.56
CA LEU A 248 16.56 3.46 -8.14
C LEU A 248 15.83 4.36 -9.15
N ARG A 249 16.01 4.12 -10.45
CA ARG A 249 15.30 4.87 -11.50
C ARG A 249 13.79 4.66 -11.42
N ILE A 250 13.35 3.42 -11.19
CA ILE A 250 11.95 3.06 -11.02
C ILE A 250 11.39 3.70 -9.73
N ALA A 251 12.09 3.59 -8.60
CA ALA A 251 11.65 4.18 -7.34
C ALA A 251 11.51 5.71 -7.42
N VAL A 252 12.40 6.38 -8.14
CA VAL A 252 12.31 7.83 -8.38
C VAL A 252 11.20 8.16 -9.38
N GLY A 253 11.04 7.37 -10.44
CA GLY A 253 9.96 7.55 -11.43
C GLY A 253 8.56 7.37 -10.84
N ASN A 254 8.40 6.45 -9.90
CA ASN A 254 7.19 6.26 -9.10
C ASN A 254 6.99 7.35 -8.03
N GLY A 255 7.98 8.24 -7.83
CA GLY A 255 7.95 9.29 -6.81
C GLY A 255 8.15 8.78 -5.39
N PHE A 256 8.57 7.53 -5.19
CA PHE A 256 8.85 6.98 -3.86
C PHE A 256 10.06 7.65 -3.22
N ILE A 257 11.11 7.89 -4.02
CA ILE A 257 12.35 8.53 -3.58
C ILE A 257 12.52 9.84 -4.34
N ALA A 258 12.68 10.96 -3.61
CA ALA A 258 12.91 12.27 -4.21
C ALA A 258 14.38 12.43 -4.67
N LEU A 259 14.59 13.20 -5.74
CA LEU A 259 15.92 13.62 -6.20
C LEU A 259 16.54 14.62 -5.20
N GLU A 260 17.84 14.50 -4.94
CA GLU A 260 18.57 15.50 -4.16
C GLU A 260 18.82 16.74 -5.04
N ARG A 261 18.36 17.92 -4.60
CA ARG A 261 18.66 19.18 -5.28
C ARG A 261 19.92 19.80 -4.72
N ARG A 262 20.95 19.98 -5.54
CA ARG A 262 22.15 20.74 -5.18
C ARG A 262 22.23 22.08 -5.91
N PRO A 263 22.65 23.16 -5.24
CA PRO A 263 23.02 24.40 -5.91
C PRO A 263 24.11 24.16 -6.96
N TRP A 264 23.96 24.81 -8.10
CA TRP A 264 24.91 24.81 -9.22
C TRP A 264 25.02 26.25 -9.76
N PRO A 265 26.11 26.66 -10.41
CA PRO A 265 26.27 28.04 -10.91
C PRO A 265 25.08 28.60 -11.72
N ASP A 266 24.37 27.76 -12.48
CA ASP A 266 23.21 28.16 -13.30
C ASP A 266 21.85 27.66 -12.75
N GLY A 267 21.78 27.32 -11.45
CA GLY A 267 20.53 26.92 -10.79
C GLY A 267 20.70 25.73 -9.85
N HIS A 268 20.01 24.62 -10.14
CA HIS A 268 20.09 23.40 -9.36
C HIS A 268 20.27 22.18 -10.25
N VAL A 269 21.09 21.23 -9.80
CA VAL A 269 21.17 19.89 -10.38
C VAL A 269 20.38 18.92 -9.49
N SER A 270 19.60 18.05 -10.13
CA SER A 270 18.88 16.96 -9.46
C SER A 270 19.70 15.67 -9.57
N LEU A 271 20.05 15.09 -8.43
CA LEU A 271 20.95 13.93 -8.34
C LEU A 271 20.23 12.73 -7.74
N LEU A 272 20.57 11.53 -8.24
CA LEU A 272 20.01 10.27 -7.75
C LEU A 272 20.64 9.85 -6.42
N ARG A 273 21.96 10.04 -6.27
CA ARG A 273 22.73 9.74 -5.05
C ARG A 273 22.51 8.30 -4.56
N PRO A 274 22.97 7.28 -5.30
CA PRO A 274 22.75 5.87 -4.95
C PRO A 274 23.22 5.51 -3.53
N ASP A 275 24.41 5.97 -3.16
CA ASP A 275 25.02 5.77 -1.83
C ASP A 275 24.47 6.70 -0.74
N GLY A 276 23.59 7.64 -1.10
CA GLY A 276 22.98 8.54 -0.14
C GLY A 276 22.06 7.79 0.84
N HIS A 277 21.80 8.40 1.99
CA HIS A 277 20.96 7.81 3.03
C HIS A 277 19.59 8.48 3.10
N VAL A 278 18.64 7.81 3.76
CA VAL A 278 17.29 8.31 3.98
C VAL A 278 17.08 8.57 5.46
N THR A 279 16.63 9.77 5.80
CA THR A 279 16.23 10.13 7.16
C THR A 279 14.84 9.62 7.49
N ARG A 280 14.48 9.53 8.77
CA ARG A 280 13.15 9.07 9.18
C ARG A 280 12.00 9.87 8.60
N GLN A 281 12.12 11.19 8.48
CA GLN A 281 11.08 12.02 7.87
C GLN A 281 10.94 11.78 6.35
N GLU A 282 12.04 11.48 5.67
CA GLU A 282 12.02 11.09 4.26
C GLU A 282 11.41 9.69 4.10
N MET A 283 11.75 8.76 5.00
CA MET A 283 11.18 7.41 5.01
C MET A 283 9.66 7.42 5.25
N ALA A 284 9.14 8.36 6.04
CA ALA A 284 7.69 8.56 6.16
C ALA A 284 7.05 8.93 4.81
N THR A 285 7.74 9.75 4.00
CA THR A 285 7.29 10.04 2.63
C THR A 285 7.35 8.80 1.77
N VAL A 286 8.45 8.04 1.80
CA VAL A 286 8.59 6.77 1.06
C VAL A 286 7.43 5.82 1.40
N ALA A 287 7.15 5.61 2.69
CA ALA A 287 6.07 4.75 3.16
C ALA A 287 4.70 5.20 2.63
N MET A 288 4.41 6.50 2.68
CA MET A 288 3.14 7.04 2.19
C MET A 288 2.99 6.97 0.68
N GLN A 289 4.06 7.20 -0.09
CA GLN A 289 3.99 7.07 -1.55
C GLN A 289 3.90 5.60 -2.01
N ALA A 290 4.54 4.69 -1.29
CA ALA A 290 4.57 3.27 -1.63
C ALA A 290 3.36 2.45 -1.12
N CYS A 291 2.48 3.03 -0.29
CA CYS A 291 1.34 2.30 0.29
C CYS A 291 0.19 2.02 -0.69
N GLY A 292 0.32 2.43 -1.95
CA GLY A 292 -0.67 2.17 -3.01
C GLY A 292 -1.90 3.08 -2.97
N VAL A 293 -1.96 4.05 -2.06
CA VAL A 293 -3.09 4.99 -1.91
C VAL A 293 -2.62 6.44 -2.09
N ASN A 294 -3.32 7.20 -2.94
CA ASN A 294 -3.00 8.60 -3.21
C ASN A 294 -3.76 9.52 -2.24
N TYR A 295 -3.05 10.08 -1.25
CA TYR A 295 -3.61 11.01 -0.27
C TYR A 295 -3.29 12.48 -0.57
N ARG A 296 -3.06 12.86 -1.84
CA ARG A 296 -2.77 14.25 -2.23
C ARG A 296 -3.89 15.23 -1.83
N ASN A 297 -5.13 14.75 -1.75
CA ASN A 297 -6.31 15.58 -1.46
C ASN A 297 -6.72 15.58 0.02
N ALA A 298 -6.00 14.87 0.88
CA ALA A 298 -6.27 14.87 2.32
C ALA A 298 -5.54 16.05 3.00
N SER A 299 -6.10 16.60 4.08
CA SER A 299 -5.58 17.83 4.70
C SER A 299 -4.15 17.69 5.23
N CYS A 300 -3.42 18.80 5.25
CA CYS A 300 -2.12 18.87 5.91
C CYS A 300 -2.28 18.81 7.43
N THR A 301 -1.31 18.22 8.11
CA THR A 301 -1.26 18.14 9.57
C THR A 301 0.19 17.95 10.01
N MET A 302 0.48 18.24 11.29
CA MET A 302 1.79 17.97 11.90
C MET A 302 1.69 16.76 12.83
N PRO A 303 2.77 15.97 12.99
CA PRO A 303 2.74 14.82 13.87
C PRO A 303 2.64 15.24 15.33
N VAL A 304 1.89 14.46 16.11
CA VAL A 304 1.85 14.60 17.57
C VAL A 304 3.01 13.79 18.16
N CYS A 305 4.15 14.45 18.36
CA CYS A 305 5.34 13.88 19.00
C CYS A 305 6.14 14.96 19.74
N ALA A 306 6.98 14.54 20.69
CA ALA A 306 7.71 15.45 21.58
C ALA A 306 8.66 16.40 20.82
N ASP A 307 9.13 16.00 19.65
CA ASP A 307 10.06 16.73 18.79
C ASP A 307 9.42 17.18 17.46
N ALA A 308 8.09 17.36 17.43
CA ALA A 308 7.36 17.77 16.22
C ALA A 308 7.93 19.04 15.55
N ALA A 309 8.44 19.99 16.35
CA ALA A 309 9.08 21.20 15.86
C ALA A 309 10.38 20.97 15.06
N LEU A 310 10.98 19.77 15.15
CA LEU A 310 12.17 19.39 14.37
C LEU A 310 11.82 18.77 13.02
N VAL A 311 10.56 18.42 12.78
CA VAL A 311 10.08 17.88 11.51
C VAL A 311 9.95 19.02 10.52
N ASN A 312 10.61 18.92 9.35
CA ASN A 312 10.45 19.99 8.36
C ASN A 312 8.99 20.01 7.85
N ASN A 313 8.44 21.20 7.62
CA ASN A 313 7.04 21.39 7.22
C ASN A 313 6.61 20.54 6.02
N ASN A 314 7.50 20.34 5.04
CA ASN A 314 7.22 19.54 3.84
C ASN A 314 7.03 18.03 4.13
N TYR A 315 7.45 17.55 5.30
CA TYR A 315 7.32 16.17 5.73
C TYR A 315 6.24 15.95 6.79
N GLY A 316 5.75 17.01 7.43
CA GLY A 316 4.81 16.94 8.56
C GLY A 316 3.64 16.00 8.33
N THR A 317 2.90 16.22 7.23
CA THR A 317 1.72 15.42 6.88
C THR A 317 2.06 13.94 6.67
N ASN A 318 3.19 13.62 6.01
CA ASN A 318 3.57 12.24 5.78
C ASN A 318 4.04 11.55 7.06
N VAL A 319 4.74 12.27 7.95
CA VAL A 319 5.14 11.75 9.26
C VAL A 319 3.89 11.45 10.10
N ALA A 320 2.95 12.38 10.18
CA ALA A 320 1.70 12.19 10.92
C ALA A 320 0.91 10.98 10.40
N ARG A 321 0.78 10.84 9.07
CA ARG A 321 0.05 9.72 8.46
C ARG A 321 0.79 8.39 8.61
N ALA A 322 2.10 8.36 8.45
CA ALA A 322 2.89 7.14 8.63
C ALA A 322 2.80 6.61 10.07
N LEU A 323 2.71 7.51 11.06
CA LEU A 323 2.41 7.16 12.46
C LEU A 323 0.97 6.66 12.60
N TYR A 324 -0.01 7.37 12.02
CA TYR A 324 -1.43 7.00 12.09
C TYR A 324 -1.72 5.61 11.52
N PHE A 325 -1.23 5.32 10.31
CA PHE A 325 -1.40 4.00 9.68
C PHE A 325 -0.52 2.93 10.33
N GLY A 326 0.30 3.30 11.31
CA GLY A 326 1.19 2.39 12.01
C GLY A 326 2.32 1.88 11.12
N PHE A 327 2.68 2.56 10.03
CA PHE A 327 3.86 2.23 9.21
C PHE A 327 5.16 2.56 9.94
N MET A 328 5.13 3.60 10.77
CA MET A 328 6.23 4.02 11.63
C MET A 328 5.74 4.20 13.05
N SER A 329 6.67 4.25 14.00
CA SER A 329 6.36 4.41 15.42
C SER A 329 7.29 5.45 16.05
N LEU A 330 6.83 6.08 17.12
CA LEU A 330 7.68 6.92 17.97
C LEU A 330 8.66 6.05 18.76
N GLU A 331 9.76 6.66 19.16
CA GLU A 331 10.70 6.07 20.10
C GLU A 331 10.08 6.05 21.52
N PRO A 332 10.60 5.26 22.47
CA PRO A 332 10.06 5.18 23.83
C PRO A 332 10.02 6.51 24.59
N ASP A 333 10.86 7.46 24.19
CA ASP A 333 10.92 8.84 24.72
C ASP A 333 9.84 9.77 24.12
N GLY A 334 8.97 9.26 23.25
CA GLY A 334 7.91 10.02 22.58
C GLY A 334 8.41 10.88 21.41
N CYS A 335 9.69 10.79 21.03
CA CYS A 335 10.26 11.51 19.89
C CYS A 335 10.14 10.70 18.59
N PHE A 336 10.02 11.42 17.47
CA PHE A 336 10.07 10.85 16.13
C PHE A 336 11.50 10.79 15.57
N LYS A 337 12.41 11.68 15.99
CA LYS A 337 13.81 11.78 15.52
C LYS A 337 13.93 12.00 14.00
N PRO A 338 13.34 13.07 13.44
CA PRO A 338 13.12 13.22 12.00
C PRO A 338 14.37 13.15 11.13
N ARG A 339 15.51 13.63 11.61
CA ARG A 339 16.79 13.69 10.87
C ARG A 339 17.68 12.48 11.09
N ARG A 340 17.29 11.53 11.94
CA ARG A 340 18.06 10.30 12.17
C ARG A 340 18.03 9.45 10.89
N PRO A 341 19.18 8.95 10.40
CA PRO A 341 19.20 7.99 9.31
C PRO A 341 18.45 6.71 9.69
N VAL A 342 17.78 6.11 8.71
CA VAL A 342 17.06 4.84 8.85
C VAL A 342 18.03 3.69 8.68
N THR A 343 17.91 2.68 9.54
CA THR A 343 18.69 1.44 9.42
C THR A 343 18.00 0.46 8.48
N ILE A 344 18.73 -0.54 7.98
CA ILE A 344 18.15 -1.55 7.10
C ILE A 344 17.04 -2.34 7.81
N GLY A 345 17.23 -2.73 9.07
CA GLY A 345 16.21 -3.44 9.85
C GLY A 345 14.97 -2.57 10.10
N GLU A 346 15.15 -1.27 10.33
CA GLU A 346 14.04 -0.33 10.45
C GLU A 346 13.28 -0.19 9.13
N ALA A 347 13.97 -0.02 8.00
CA ALA A 347 13.36 0.02 6.68
C ALA A 347 12.58 -1.27 6.39
N ALA A 348 13.15 -2.43 6.74
CA ALA A 348 12.50 -3.71 6.54
C ALA A 348 11.18 -3.83 7.30
N GLY A 349 11.16 -3.43 8.58
CA GLY A 349 9.95 -3.43 9.40
C GLY A 349 8.90 -2.41 8.95
N ILE A 350 9.31 -1.25 8.42
CA ILE A 350 8.39 -0.27 7.84
C ILE A 350 7.78 -0.82 6.55
N LEU A 351 8.60 -1.30 5.62
CA LEU A 351 8.12 -1.79 4.32
C LEU A 351 7.32 -3.07 4.41
N ASN A 352 7.57 -3.94 5.40
CA ASN A 352 6.71 -5.08 5.68
C ASN A 352 5.26 -4.64 5.98
N ARG A 353 5.09 -3.59 6.80
CA ARG A 353 3.77 -3.04 7.16
C ARG A 353 3.12 -2.27 6.00
N VAL A 354 3.92 -1.55 5.22
CA VAL A 354 3.46 -0.86 4.00
C VAL A 354 2.97 -1.89 2.96
N ALA A 355 3.71 -2.98 2.76
CA ALA A 355 3.32 -4.06 1.86
C ALA A 355 2.03 -4.75 2.31
N ASP A 356 1.88 -5.05 3.61
CA ASP A 356 0.61 -5.54 4.17
C ASP A 356 -0.54 -4.58 3.81
N PHE A 357 -0.35 -3.27 4.03
CA PHE A 357 -1.38 -2.28 3.73
C PHE A 357 -1.72 -2.18 2.24
N ALA A 358 -0.71 -2.25 1.37
CA ALA A 358 -0.86 -2.27 -0.08
C ALA A 358 -1.54 -3.56 -0.60
N GLY A 359 -1.63 -4.58 0.24
CA GLY A 359 -2.31 -5.84 -0.08
C GLY A 359 -1.41 -6.89 -0.72
N ILE A 360 -0.08 -6.78 -0.57
CA ILE A 360 0.90 -7.75 -1.06
C ILE A 360 1.68 -8.42 0.07
#